data_AF-A0A3D4XAZ1-F1
#
_entry.id   AF-A0A3D4XAZ1-F1
#
_cell.length_a   1.000
_cell.length_b   1.000
_cell.length_c   1.000
_cell.angle_alpha   90.00
_cell.angle_beta   90.00
_cell.angle_gamma   90.00
#
_symmetry.space_group_name_H-M   'P 1'
#
loop_
_entity.id
_entity.type
_entity.pdbx_description
1 polymer ?
#
loop_
_entity_poly.entity_id
_entity_poly.type
_entity_poly.pdbx_seq_one_letter_code
_entity_poly.pdbx_strand_id
1 'polypeptide(L)'
;MALALEKYYTEDDYYSLPENIRAELIDGELIYNQAAPSRLHQALLMELAGSIRDYIKSKNGSCRVYPAPFAVKLDEEQDTIVEPDISVICDKSKLTDRGCTGAPDWIIEIISPGTSSHDYVRKLALYEAAGVREYW
;
A
#
# COMPACT_ATOMS: atom_id res chain seq x y z
N MET A 1 -32.19 17.20 -9.16
CA MET A 1 -30.80 17.39 -8.72
C MET A 1 -29.97 16.32 -9.42
N ALA A 2 -29.09 16.71 -10.33
CA ALA A 2 -28.13 15.77 -10.90
C ALA A 2 -27.13 15.43 -9.79
N LEU A 3 -27.06 14.15 -9.41
CA LEU A 3 -25.94 13.64 -8.63
C LEU A 3 -24.68 13.95 -9.46
N ALA A 4 -23.71 14.66 -8.87
CA ALA A 4 -22.41 14.78 -9.49
C ALA A 4 -21.89 13.35 -9.70
N LEU A 5 -21.64 12.94 -10.94
CA LEU A 5 -20.90 11.70 -11.17
C LEU A 5 -19.52 11.93 -10.57
N GLU A 6 -19.22 11.22 -9.47
CA GLU A 6 -17.85 11.09 -9.01
C GLU A 6 -17.02 10.55 -10.18
N LYS A 7 -15.89 11.21 -10.45
CA LYS A 7 -15.03 10.84 -11.55
C LYS A 7 -14.35 9.52 -11.20
N TYR A 8 -14.69 8.48 -11.97
CA TYR A 8 -14.07 7.16 -11.85
C TYR A 8 -12.73 7.15 -12.60
N TYR A 9 -11.68 6.70 -11.93
CA TYR A 9 -10.32 6.54 -12.44
C TYR A 9 -9.96 5.07 -12.53
N THR A 10 -9.16 4.73 -13.52
CA THR A 10 -8.69 3.36 -13.79
C THR A 10 -7.24 3.17 -13.37
N GLU A 11 -6.79 1.91 -13.33
CA GLU A 11 -5.37 1.55 -13.23
C GLU A 11 -4.49 2.30 -14.25
N ASP A 12 -4.97 2.46 -15.49
CA ASP A 12 -4.23 3.19 -16.52
C ASP A 12 -4.13 4.69 -16.21
N ASP A 13 -5.17 5.29 -15.63
CA ASP A 13 -5.13 6.68 -15.17
C ASP A 13 -4.13 6.85 -14.02
N TYR A 14 -4.09 5.90 -13.07
CA TYR A 14 -3.12 5.88 -11.98
C TYR A 14 -1.67 5.82 -12.49
N TYR A 15 -1.36 4.90 -13.41
CA TYR A 15 -0.01 4.78 -13.97
C TYR A 15 0.36 5.90 -14.95
N SER A 16 -0.62 6.69 -15.40
CA SER A 16 -0.39 7.89 -16.21
C SER A 16 -0.10 9.13 -15.38
N LEU A 17 -0.14 9.04 -14.04
CA LEU A 17 0.22 10.16 -13.17
C LEU A 17 1.70 10.54 -13.35
N PRO A 18 2.05 11.84 -13.25
CA PRO A 18 3.44 12.27 -13.25
C PRO A 18 4.24 11.62 -12.12
N GLU A 19 5.52 11.27 -12.36
CA GLU A 19 6.36 10.57 -11.38
C GLU A 19 6.50 11.28 -10.02
N ASN A 20 6.32 12.60 -9.98
CA ASN A 20 6.40 13.40 -8.76
C ASN A 20 5.08 13.47 -7.98
N ILE A 21 4.04 12.79 -8.46
CA ILE A 21 2.73 12.71 -7.81
C ILE A 21 2.62 11.35 -7.12
N ARG A 22 2.38 11.41 -5.82
CA ARG A 22 1.97 10.24 -5.05
C ARG A 22 0.46 10.23 -4.89
N ALA A 23 -0.13 9.10 -5.20
CA ALA A 23 -1.55 8.86 -5.00
C ALA A 23 -1.78 7.37 -4.68
N GLU A 24 -2.96 7.09 -4.16
CA GLU A 24 -3.55 5.76 -4.11
C GLU A 24 -4.81 5.80 -4.98
N LEU A 25 -5.15 4.66 -5.58
CA LEU A 25 -6.41 4.45 -6.27
C LEU A 25 -7.25 3.52 -5.39
N ILE A 26 -8.45 3.93 -4.98
CA ILE A 26 -9.31 3.10 -4.14
C ILE A 26 -10.73 3.16 -4.69
N ASP A 27 -11.25 2.03 -5.18
CA ASP A 27 -12.58 1.88 -5.77
C ASP A 27 -12.84 2.89 -6.90
N GLY A 28 -11.81 3.16 -7.71
CA GLY A 28 -11.85 4.15 -8.78
C GLY A 28 -11.73 5.61 -8.34
N GLU A 29 -11.41 5.89 -7.07
CA GLU A 29 -11.12 7.22 -6.55
C GLU A 29 -9.61 7.44 -6.41
N LEU A 30 -9.06 8.55 -6.95
CA LEU A 30 -7.67 8.94 -6.73
C LEU A 30 -7.52 9.77 -5.45
N ILE A 31 -6.77 9.25 -4.49
CA ILE A 31 -6.45 9.88 -3.20
C ILE A 31 -5.00 10.39 -3.27
N TYR A 32 -4.82 11.71 -3.29
CA TYR A 32 -3.49 12.32 -3.46
C TYR A 32 -2.75 12.45 -2.13
N ASN A 33 -1.61 11.77 -2.02
CA ASN A 33 -0.76 11.73 -0.82
C ASN A 33 0.49 12.63 -1.01
N GLN A 34 0.26 13.94 -1.17
CA GLN A 34 1.33 14.90 -1.54
C GLN A 34 2.17 15.41 -0.36
N ALA A 35 1.73 15.19 0.87
CA ALA A 35 2.51 15.58 2.03
C ALA A 35 3.70 14.63 2.21
N ALA A 36 4.92 15.16 2.21
CA ALA A 36 6.09 14.36 2.52
C ALA A 36 5.99 13.79 3.94
N PRO A 37 6.30 12.50 4.16
CA PRO A 37 6.29 11.92 5.50
C PRO A 37 7.28 12.62 6.43
N SER A 38 6.96 12.66 7.72
CA SER A 38 7.85 13.26 8.72
C SER A 38 9.15 12.47 8.89
N ARG A 39 10.22 13.12 9.37
CA ARG A 39 11.48 12.44 9.74
C ARG A 39 11.25 11.27 10.70
N LEU A 40 10.32 11.40 11.65
CA LEU A 40 10.01 10.34 12.62
C LEU A 40 9.33 9.15 11.93
N HIS A 41 8.36 9.40 11.05
CA HIS A 41 7.70 8.36 10.26
C HIS A 41 8.72 7.56 9.45
N GLN A 42 9.63 8.25 8.75
CA GLN A 42 10.69 7.59 7.98
C GLN A 42 11.68 6.80 8.84
N ALA A 43 12.02 7.29 10.04
CA ALA A 43 12.88 6.56 10.97
C ALA A 43 12.21 5.26 11.45
N LEU A 44 10.91 5.29 11.76
CA LEU A 44 10.14 4.11 12.15
C LEU A 44 10.03 3.11 11.01
N LEU A 45 9.74 3.59 9.80
CA LEU A 45 9.66 2.76 8.59
C LEU A 45 10.97 2.01 8.34
N MET A 46 12.10 2.70 8.40
CA MET A 46 13.41 2.07 8.22
C MET A 46 13.71 1.02 9.28
N GLU A 47 13.43 1.31 10.55
CA GLU A 47 13.73 0.41 11.66
C GLU A 47 12.88 -0.86 11.61
N LEU A 48 11.57 -0.70 11.38
CA LEU A 48 10.63 -1.81 11.27
C LEU A 48 10.95 -2.68 10.05
N ALA A 49 11.07 -2.09 8.87
CA ALA A 49 11.35 -2.83 7.64
C ALA A 49 12.71 -3.56 7.72
N GLY A 50 13.73 -2.90 8.27
CA GLY A 50 15.05 -3.49 8.49
C GLY A 50 15.00 -4.69 9.44
N SER A 51 14.36 -4.52 10.60
CA SER A 51 14.22 -5.57 11.62
C SER A 51 13.47 -6.79 11.10
N ILE A 52 12.35 -6.58 10.41
CA ILE A 52 11.55 -7.67 9.83
C ILE A 52 12.35 -8.42 8.77
N ARG A 53 13.00 -7.69 7.85
CA ARG A 53 13.84 -8.28 6.80
C ARG A 53 14.96 -9.12 7.39
N ASP A 54 15.66 -8.60 8.39
CA ASP A 54 16.80 -9.27 9.00
C ASP A 54 16.37 -10.52 9.77
N TYR A 55 15.21 -10.46 10.46
CA TYR A 55 14.61 -11.62 11.09
C TYR A 55 14.25 -12.71 10.07
N ILE A 56 13.51 -12.37 9.00
CA ILE A 56 13.15 -13.32 7.94
C ILE A 56 14.40 -13.98 7.36
N LYS A 57 15.43 -13.19 7.06
CA LYS A 57 16.72 -13.69 6.56
C LYS A 57 17.40 -14.64 7.55
N SER A 58 17.42 -14.30 8.84
CA SER A 58 18.02 -15.13 9.89
C SER A 58 17.34 -16.51 10.04
N LYS A 59 16.09 -16.62 9.62
CA LYS A 59 15.29 -17.85 9.63
C LYS A 59 15.27 -18.58 8.28
N ASN A 60 16.08 -18.14 7.31
CA ASN A 60 16.05 -18.64 5.93
C ASN A 60 14.65 -18.53 5.28
N GLY A 61 13.85 -17.54 5.68
CA GLY A 61 12.54 -17.27 5.10
C GLY A 61 12.64 -16.75 3.67
N SER A 62 11.62 -17.03 2.86
CA SER A 62 11.57 -16.64 1.45
C SER A 62 10.92 -15.29 1.18
N CYS A 63 10.27 -14.70 2.18
CA CYS A 63 9.50 -13.48 2.03
C CYS A 63 10.39 -12.25 1.76
N ARG A 64 9.82 -11.27 1.07
CA ARG A 64 10.43 -9.99 0.73
C ARG A 64 9.71 -8.87 1.47
N VAL A 65 10.46 -7.87 1.92
CA VAL A 65 9.94 -6.70 2.62
C VAL A 65 10.18 -5.48 1.74
N TYR A 66 9.12 -4.74 1.45
CA TYR A 66 9.16 -3.54 0.62
C TYR A 66 8.60 -2.36 1.40
N PRO A 67 9.41 -1.33 1.70
CA PRO A 67 8.90 -0.07 2.21
C PRO A 67 8.29 0.79 1.10
N ALA A 68 7.38 1.71 1.46
CA ALA A 68 6.88 2.73 0.55
C ALA A 68 8.02 3.61 -0.02
N PRO A 69 7.94 4.07 -1.29
CA PRO A 69 6.84 3.84 -2.23
C PRO A 69 6.89 2.44 -2.82
N PHE A 70 5.75 1.74 -2.78
CA PHE A 70 5.60 0.41 -3.33
C PHE A 70 4.12 0.15 -3.63
N ALA A 71 3.76 0.10 -4.91
CA ALA A 71 2.37 -0.06 -5.32
C ALA A 71 1.89 -1.49 -5.10
N VAL A 72 0.69 -1.63 -4.51
CA VAL A 72 0.02 -2.90 -4.25
C VAL A 72 -1.37 -2.85 -4.88
N LYS A 73 -1.56 -3.58 -5.98
CA LYS A 73 -2.88 -3.83 -6.57
C LYS A 73 -3.53 -4.98 -5.81
N LEU A 74 -4.50 -4.69 -4.94
CA LEU A 74 -5.06 -5.67 -4.01
C LEU A 74 -5.86 -6.78 -4.71
N ASP A 75 -6.58 -6.40 -5.77
CA ASP A 75 -7.46 -7.25 -6.57
C ASP A 75 -7.22 -6.95 -8.06
N GLU A 76 -7.19 -7.97 -8.92
CA GLU A 76 -7.03 -7.80 -10.36
C GLU A 76 -8.26 -7.16 -11.02
N GLU A 77 -9.46 -7.41 -10.47
CA GLU A 77 -10.74 -6.98 -11.03
C GLU A 77 -11.17 -5.58 -10.58
N GLN A 78 -10.57 -5.05 -9.50
CA GLN A 78 -10.91 -3.75 -8.95
C GLN A 78 -9.84 -2.72 -9.26
N ASP A 79 -10.28 -1.51 -9.58
CA ASP A 79 -9.45 -0.31 -9.67
C ASP A 79 -9.06 0.16 -8.25
N THR A 80 -8.26 -0.67 -7.56
CA THR A 80 -7.76 -0.43 -6.22
C THR A 80 -6.27 -0.75 -6.13
N ILE A 81 -5.45 0.30 -6.06
CA ILE A 81 -4.00 0.28 -5.91
C ILE A 81 -3.62 1.16 -4.72
N VAL A 82 -3.06 0.54 -3.68
CA VAL A 82 -2.64 1.21 -2.45
C VAL A 82 -1.11 1.29 -2.37
N GLU A 83 -0.60 2.19 -1.52
CA GLU A 83 0.83 2.34 -1.21
C GLU A 83 1.02 2.21 0.31
N PRO A 84 1.05 0.98 0.86
CA PRO A 84 1.27 0.79 2.29
C PRO A 84 2.69 1.15 2.71
N ASP A 85 2.88 1.61 3.95
CA ASP A 85 4.21 1.97 4.45
C ASP A 85 5.21 0.81 4.40
N ILE A 86 4.77 -0.41 4.76
CA ILE A 86 5.56 -1.64 4.60
C ILE A 86 4.66 -2.78 4.11
N SER A 87 5.11 -3.47 3.06
CA SER A 87 4.49 -4.69 2.53
C SER A 87 5.44 -5.88 2.65
N VAL A 88 4.95 -7.01 3.17
CA VAL A 88 5.68 -8.28 3.22
C VAL A 88 5.02 -9.28 2.29
N ILE A 89 5.80 -9.82 1.35
CA ILE A 89 5.32 -10.73 0.30
C ILE A 89 6.13 -12.03 0.34
N CYS A 90 5.47 -13.13 0.66
CA CYS A 90 6.04 -14.47 0.72
C CYS A 90 5.90 -15.23 -0.59
N ASP A 91 4.80 -15.01 -1.32
CA ASP A 91 4.60 -15.52 -2.67
C ASP A 91 5.19 -14.56 -3.71
N LYS A 92 6.35 -14.93 -4.26
CA LYS A 92 7.08 -14.10 -5.22
C LYS A 92 6.38 -13.99 -6.58
N SER A 93 5.40 -14.83 -6.89
CA SER A 93 4.64 -14.72 -8.14
C SER A 93 3.79 -13.45 -8.21
N LYS A 94 3.47 -12.86 -7.05
CA LYS A 94 2.77 -11.58 -6.92
C LYS A 94 3.64 -10.37 -7.25
N LEU A 95 4.96 -10.53 -7.30
CA LEU A 95 5.89 -9.44 -7.53
C LEU A 95 6.04 -9.17 -9.03
N THR A 96 5.81 -7.91 -9.42
CA THR A 96 5.90 -7.43 -10.79
C THR A 96 6.89 -6.26 -10.88
N ASP A 97 7.23 -5.83 -12.09
CA ASP A 97 8.07 -4.64 -12.29
C ASP A 97 7.41 -3.35 -11.76
N ARG A 98 6.08 -3.37 -11.56
CA ARG A 98 5.30 -2.22 -11.04
C ARG A 98 5.09 -2.26 -9.52
N GLY A 99 5.36 -3.39 -8.87
CA GLY A 99 5.13 -3.56 -7.43
C GLY A 99 4.60 -4.95 -7.09
N CYS A 100 3.41 -5.02 -6.50
CA CYS A 100 2.72 -6.27 -6.14
C CYS A 100 1.31 -6.31 -6.75
N THR A 101 0.95 -7.45 -7.34
CA THR A 101 -0.42 -7.78 -7.76
C THR A 101 -0.96 -8.92 -6.91
N GLY A 102 -2.07 -8.67 -6.22
CA GLY A 102 -2.64 -9.51 -5.18
C GLY A 102 -2.23 -9.07 -3.76
N ALA A 103 -3.00 -9.52 -2.78
CA ALA A 103 -2.81 -9.15 -1.38
C ALA A 103 -1.43 -9.58 -0.82
N PRO A 104 -0.68 -8.66 -0.18
CA PRO A 104 0.49 -8.99 0.62
C PRO A 104 0.14 -9.92 1.79
N ASP A 105 1.16 -10.64 2.28
CA ASP A 105 1.02 -11.53 3.42
C ASP A 105 0.88 -10.76 4.74
N TRP A 106 1.52 -9.60 4.84
CA TRP A 106 1.47 -8.70 5.99
C TRP A 106 1.66 -7.26 5.53
N ILE A 107 0.76 -6.38 5.97
CA ILE A 107 0.83 -4.92 5.75
C ILE A 107 1.02 -4.20 7.08
N ILE A 108 1.83 -3.15 7.08
CA ILE A 108 2.06 -2.28 8.24
C ILE A 108 1.85 -0.83 7.79
N GLU A 109 1.05 -0.06 8.53
CA GLU A 109 0.85 1.38 8.31
C GLU A 109 1.33 2.18 9.54
N ILE A 110 2.19 3.18 9.33
CA ILE A 110 2.72 4.04 10.38
C ILE A 110 1.86 5.30 10.46
N ILE A 111 0.94 5.29 11.42
CA ILE A 111 -0.08 6.33 11.52
C ILE A 111 0.50 7.70 11.83
N SER A 112 0.08 8.68 11.02
CA SER A 112 0.29 10.09 11.30
C SER A 112 -1.01 10.72 11.84
N PRO A 113 -0.94 11.82 12.61
CA PRO A 113 -2.14 12.49 13.12
C PRO A 113 -3.16 12.89 12.03
N GLY A 114 -2.71 13.10 10.78
CA GLY A 114 -3.55 13.53 9.66
C GLY A 114 -4.21 12.40 8.86
N THR A 115 -3.79 11.14 9.02
CA THR A 115 -4.24 10.00 8.19
C THR A 115 -5.01 8.92 8.97
N SER A 116 -5.13 9.08 10.30
CA SER A 116 -5.63 8.05 11.20
C SER A 116 -6.98 7.43 10.82
N SER A 117 -7.98 8.21 10.40
CA SER A 117 -9.28 7.65 10.00
C SER A 117 -9.24 6.84 8.71
N HIS A 118 -8.35 7.20 7.78
CA HIS A 118 -8.19 6.51 6.50
C HIS A 118 -7.55 5.13 6.71
N ASP A 119 -6.47 5.10 7.50
CA ASP A 119 -5.66 3.91 7.72
C ASP A 119 -6.36 2.91 8.67
N TYR A 120 -7.02 3.39 9.74
CA TYR A 120 -7.66 2.51 10.73
C TYR A 120 -9.00 1.91 10.27
N VAL A 121 -9.68 2.52 9.30
CA VAL A 121 -11.06 2.12 8.94
C VAL A 121 -11.16 1.67 7.50
N ARG A 122 -10.84 2.56 6.53
CA ARG A 122 -11.01 2.25 5.11
C ARG A 122 -10.02 1.19 4.65
N LYS A 123 -8.73 1.42 4.89
CA LYS A 123 -7.67 0.49 4.49
C LYS A 123 -7.73 -0.86 5.21
N LEU A 124 -8.01 -0.86 6.51
CA LEU A 124 -8.22 -2.10 7.26
C LEU A 124 -9.28 -3.01 6.59
N ALA A 125 -10.44 -2.44 6.24
CA ALA A 125 -11.51 -3.21 5.59
C ALA A 125 -11.09 -3.71 4.19
N LEU A 126 -10.37 -2.90 3.42
CA LEU A 126 -9.84 -3.29 2.10
C LEU A 126 -8.83 -4.44 2.21
N TYR A 127 -7.90 -4.35 3.17
CA TYR A 127 -6.88 -5.37 3.41
C TYR A 127 -7.50 -6.68 3.91
N GLU A 128 -8.49 -6.60 4.80
CA GLU A 128 -9.26 -7.76 5.25
C GLU A 128 -9.99 -8.44 4.08
N ALA A 129 -10.70 -7.66 3.25
CA ALA A 129 -11.41 -8.18 2.09
C ALA A 129 -10.48 -8.81 1.03
N ALA A 130 -9.29 -8.25 0.85
CA ALA A 130 -8.28 -8.78 -0.06
C ALA A 130 -7.56 -10.04 0.48
N GLY A 131 -7.74 -10.39 1.75
CA GLY A 131 -7.14 -11.56 2.38
C GLY A 131 -5.71 -11.34 2.89
N VAL A 132 -5.36 -10.10 3.24
CA VAL A 132 -4.12 -9.80 3.98
C VAL A 132 -4.17 -10.52 5.32
N ARG A 133 -3.13 -11.30 5.66
CA ARG A 133 -3.17 -12.21 6.81
C ARG A 133 -2.86 -11.54 8.14
N GLU A 134 -2.10 -10.45 8.09
CA GLU A 134 -1.71 -9.70 9.27
C GLU A 134 -1.66 -8.21 8.92
N TYR A 135 -2.19 -7.37 9.81
CA TYR A 135 -2.22 -5.92 9.67
C TYR A 135 -1.78 -5.27 10.97
N TRP A 136 -0.79 -4.37 10.89
CA TRP A 136 -0.28 -3.58 12.01
C TRP A 136 -0.51 -2.10 11.77
#